data_AF-A0A9X0D2R0-F1
#
_entry.id   AF-A0A9X0D2R0-F1
#
_cell.length_a   1.000
_cell.length_b   1.000
_cell.length_c   1.000
_cell.angle_alpha   90.00
_cell.angle_beta   90.00
_cell.angle_gamma   90.00
#
_symmetry.space_group_name_H-M   'P 1'
#
loop_
_entity.id
_entity.type
_entity.pdbx_description
1 polymer ?
#
loop_
_entity_poly.entity_id
_entity_poly.type
_entity_poly.pdbx_seq_one_letter_code
_entity_poly.pdbx_strand_id
1 'polypeptide(L)'
;MYSALQYVEKSCNVVISVLEFVAIAGQRSSHGICQNPCSRFLVCLHRCRAMCCEPCPPCVSACSRRCPHEKCKMCCSKPCGTCREPCTWICPHHQCNNLCGEECDRPRCDAPCPKKLPCRHPCIGLCGENCPTVCAVCHAKKLSSMLTDGCGNKMEATRCLQLFDCGHIIKVEEMDAWMLHELGSDVQLMRCPRCSTPITFSYRYGNLIKRTLKNIENVKAKVKELAFEVTNSVRLMVRYLRHRNYDVKKLTFPKTVLRVVQPLSYDVRQMSEHDILFLFTLKSHLMIIQLAEETQQVLANVHTAHPSFKQQLKVDELLKIITEALENVKEYLEQPQLDLKILSQVHEQTRKFFLFSHVLEAQIEATKRQTPFSRNGKTRLKMARDRFAVFLHGNDDALDLEWLGKIVNSLRTEMNLPLLPTEEAKDFANFPGYQRGVWKLCEQSHVYFTGWIARGGEDIQVGSQGCSRCTAQESNGTSVGEDDDEDVDDYEDEWRLFFATGREKCSSRQSRDRRL
;
A
#
# COMPACT_ATOMS: atom_id res chain seq x y z
N MET A 1 -57.72 4.96 -29.59
CA MET A 1 -56.39 5.17 -30.20
C MET A 1 -55.58 6.27 -29.50
N TYR A 2 -55.60 6.34 -28.16
CA TYR A 2 -54.70 7.20 -27.38
C TYR A 2 -54.50 6.54 -26.01
N SER A 3 -53.40 5.80 -25.83
CA SER A 3 -52.77 5.53 -24.51
C SER A 3 -51.50 4.65 -24.58
N ALA A 4 -50.90 4.43 -25.76
CA ALA A 4 -49.67 3.63 -25.91
C ALA A 4 -48.36 4.46 -25.86
N LEU A 5 -48.43 5.78 -25.68
CA LEU A 5 -47.27 6.67 -25.75
C LEU A 5 -46.69 7.12 -24.39
N GLN A 6 -47.20 6.62 -23.26
CA GLN A 6 -46.69 6.97 -21.93
C GLN A 6 -45.69 5.94 -21.33
N TYR A 7 -45.31 4.91 -22.10
CA TYR A 7 -44.45 3.82 -21.61
C TYR A 7 -43.01 3.87 -22.15
N VAL A 8 -42.65 4.88 -22.97
CA VAL A 8 -41.33 4.95 -23.64
C VAL A 8 -40.41 6.03 -23.04
N GLU A 9 -40.91 6.92 -22.18
CA GLU A 9 -40.10 7.98 -21.55
C GLU A 9 -39.50 7.63 -20.17
N LYS A 10 -39.70 6.41 -19.65
CA LYS A 10 -39.14 6.00 -18.35
C LYS A 10 -37.84 5.19 -18.44
N SER A 11 -37.39 4.84 -19.65
CA SER A 11 -36.20 3.99 -19.86
C SER A 11 -34.86 4.73 -19.73
N CYS A 12 -34.87 6.06 -19.55
CA CYS A 12 -33.65 6.86 -19.38
C CYS A 12 -33.24 7.12 -17.91
N ASN A 13 -34.04 6.71 -16.91
CA ASN A 13 -33.77 7.01 -15.50
C ASN A 13 -33.08 5.89 -14.70
N VAL A 14 -32.79 4.73 -15.31
CA VAL A 14 -32.23 3.56 -14.60
C VAL A 14 -30.70 3.55 -14.61
N VAL A 15 -30.07 4.20 -15.60
CA VAL A 15 -28.59 4.35 -15.71
C VAL A 15 -28.05 5.38 -14.71
N ILE A 16 -28.94 6.09 -14.02
CA ILE A 16 -28.61 7.22 -13.16
C ILE A 16 -27.91 6.76 -11.88
N SER A 17 -28.14 5.59 -11.26
CA SER A 17 -27.46 5.31 -9.97
C SER A 17 -25.97 4.96 -10.10
N VAL A 18 -25.56 4.21 -11.13
CA VAL A 18 -24.14 3.87 -11.37
C VAL A 18 -23.39 5.09 -11.93
N LEU A 19 -24.02 5.85 -12.84
CA LEU A 19 -23.43 7.08 -13.38
C LEU A 19 -23.46 8.24 -12.39
N GLU A 20 -24.48 8.38 -11.54
CA GLU A 20 -24.48 9.34 -10.42
C GLU A 20 -23.50 8.91 -9.35
N PHE A 21 -23.29 7.63 -9.05
CA PHE A 21 -22.19 7.25 -8.15
C PHE A 21 -20.83 7.58 -8.76
N VAL A 22 -20.61 7.30 -10.05
CA VAL A 22 -19.37 7.68 -10.77
C VAL A 22 -19.23 9.21 -10.89
N ALA A 23 -20.32 9.96 -10.99
CA ALA A 23 -20.33 11.44 -11.05
C ALA A 23 -20.25 12.11 -9.67
N ILE A 24 -20.85 11.53 -8.62
CA ILE A 24 -20.82 11.97 -7.21
C ILE A 24 -19.49 11.59 -6.57
N ALA A 25 -18.88 10.47 -6.97
CA ALA A 25 -17.49 10.11 -6.69
C ALA A 25 -16.52 11.21 -7.15
N GLY A 26 -16.84 11.90 -8.24
CA GLY A 26 -16.12 13.10 -8.70
C GLY A 26 -16.33 14.36 -7.84
N GLN A 27 -17.27 14.36 -6.88
CA GLN A 27 -17.69 15.55 -6.11
C GLN A 27 -17.52 15.45 -4.59
N ARG A 28 -17.11 14.31 -4.04
CA ARG A 28 -16.95 14.13 -2.58
C ARG A 28 -15.50 14.04 -2.11
N SER A 29 -14.74 15.08 -2.42
CA SER A 29 -13.79 15.67 -1.48
C SER A 29 -13.98 17.19 -1.55
N SER A 30 -14.35 17.83 -0.45
CA SER A 30 -14.54 19.30 -0.34
C SER A 30 -13.23 20.11 -0.55
N HIS A 31 -12.19 19.45 -1.06
CA HIS A 31 -11.03 20.01 -1.72
C HIS A 31 -10.84 19.24 -3.03
N GLY A 32 -10.74 19.94 -4.16
CA GLY A 32 -10.41 19.29 -5.44
C GLY A 32 -9.11 18.49 -5.34
N ILE A 33 -8.95 17.48 -6.21
CA ILE A 33 -7.73 16.66 -6.27
C ILE A 33 -6.52 17.59 -6.42
N CYS A 34 -5.56 17.49 -5.49
CA CYS A 34 -4.39 18.35 -5.50
C CYS A 34 -3.45 17.99 -6.66
N GLN A 35 -3.43 18.84 -7.68
CA GLN A 35 -2.56 18.70 -8.86
C GLN A 35 -1.19 19.37 -8.70
N ASN A 36 -0.88 19.89 -7.50
CA ASN A 36 0.42 20.51 -7.24
C ASN A 36 1.52 19.44 -7.11
N PRO A 37 2.78 19.80 -7.43
CA PRO A 37 3.93 18.95 -7.13
C PRO A 37 3.97 18.57 -5.65
N CYS A 38 4.23 17.30 -5.36
CA CYS A 38 4.30 16.81 -4.00
C CYS A 38 5.45 17.50 -3.24
N SER A 39 5.15 18.09 -2.08
CA SER A 39 6.13 18.77 -1.22
C SER A 39 6.76 17.85 -0.17
N ARG A 40 6.30 16.59 -0.08
CA ARG A 40 6.72 15.62 0.94
C ARG A 40 8.16 15.16 0.73
N PHE A 41 8.81 14.78 1.82
CA PHE A 41 10.10 14.09 1.80
C PHE A 41 9.91 12.58 1.82
N LEU A 42 10.75 11.90 1.06
CA LEU A 42 10.84 10.43 1.02
C LEU A 42 11.65 9.90 2.21
N VAL A 43 11.61 8.59 2.46
CA VAL A 43 12.42 7.93 3.51
C VAL A 43 13.93 8.21 3.37
N CYS A 44 14.40 8.46 2.15
CA CYS A 44 15.79 8.85 1.84
C CYS A 44 16.06 10.36 1.96
N LEU A 45 15.11 11.15 2.45
CA LEU A 45 15.14 12.61 2.56
C LEU A 45 15.30 13.38 1.23
N HIS A 46 15.13 12.72 0.09
CA HIS A 46 14.89 13.44 -1.16
C HIS A 46 13.46 13.97 -1.22
N ARG A 47 13.27 15.10 -1.87
CA ARG A 47 11.94 15.65 -2.13
C ARG A 47 11.23 14.78 -3.18
N CYS A 48 9.97 14.46 -2.94
CA CYS A 48 9.13 13.79 -3.91
C CYS A 48 9.00 14.63 -5.19
N ARG A 49 8.92 13.97 -6.35
CA ARG A 49 8.76 14.62 -7.67
C ARG A 49 7.45 14.25 -8.36
N ALA A 50 6.60 13.46 -7.72
CA ALA A 50 5.27 13.07 -8.21
C ALA A 50 4.21 14.14 -7.88
N MET A 51 2.98 13.91 -8.31
CA MET A 51 1.84 14.76 -7.95
C MET A 51 1.38 14.48 -6.52
N CYS A 52 0.77 15.47 -5.85
CA CYS A 52 0.38 15.35 -4.45
C CYS A 52 -0.72 14.30 -4.20
N CYS A 53 -1.61 14.12 -5.19
CA CYS A 53 -2.70 13.14 -5.15
C CYS A 53 -2.23 11.69 -5.34
N GLU A 54 -1.00 11.46 -5.78
CA GLU A 54 -0.45 10.12 -5.98
C GLU A 54 0.30 9.65 -4.73
N PRO A 55 0.25 8.34 -4.42
CA PRO A 55 1.20 7.75 -3.48
C PRO A 55 2.63 8.09 -3.91
N CYS A 56 3.49 8.52 -2.97
CA CYS A 56 4.83 8.96 -3.36
C CYS A 56 5.63 7.77 -3.91
N PRO A 57 6.11 7.79 -5.16
CA PRO A 57 6.81 6.65 -5.74
C PRO A 57 8.25 6.53 -5.17
N PRO A 58 8.92 5.39 -5.40
CA PRO A 58 10.33 5.23 -5.10
C PRO A 58 11.22 6.33 -5.69
N CYS A 59 12.28 6.67 -4.97
CA CYS A 59 13.11 7.83 -5.31
C CYS A 59 13.93 7.64 -6.60
N VAL A 60 13.72 8.54 -7.57
CA VAL A 60 14.48 8.61 -8.83
C VAL A 60 15.70 9.55 -8.79
N SER A 61 15.97 10.19 -7.65
CA SER A 61 17.15 11.06 -7.49
C SER A 61 18.44 10.23 -7.40
N ALA A 62 19.58 10.85 -7.72
CA ALA A 62 20.89 10.26 -7.47
C ALA A 62 21.05 9.96 -5.97
N CYS A 63 21.57 8.78 -5.63
CA CYS A 63 21.73 8.38 -4.24
C CYS A 63 22.73 9.30 -3.51
N SER A 64 22.37 9.76 -2.31
CA SER A 64 23.23 10.58 -1.47
C SER A 64 24.24 9.76 -0.65
N ARG A 65 24.09 8.43 -0.59
CA ARG A 65 24.94 7.54 0.23
C ARG A 65 26.41 7.65 -0.20
N ARG A 66 27.27 7.97 0.75
CA ARG A 66 28.73 8.01 0.60
C ARG A 66 29.41 7.60 1.90
N CYS A 67 30.61 7.07 1.78
CA CYS A 67 31.56 6.91 2.88
C CYS A 67 32.89 7.58 2.49
N PRO A 68 33.94 7.52 3.33
CA PRO A 68 35.26 8.05 2.99
C PRO A 68 35.91 7.36 1.78
N HIS A 69 35.48 6.13 1.45
CA HIS A 69 36.04 5.36 0.33
C HIS A 69 35.34 5.63 -0.99
N GLU A 70 34.01 5.64 -0.99
CA GLU A 70 33.24 5.73 -2.22
C GLU A 70 31.89 6.44 -2.04
N LYS A 71 31.37 6.96 -3.16
CA LYS A 71 30.02 7.49 -3.29
C LYS A 71 29.18 6.56 -4.15
N CYS A 72 27.96 6.28 -3.73
CA CYS A 72 27.01 5.51 -4.54
C CYS A 72 26.72 6.24 -5.86
N LYS A 73 26.82 5.50 -6.96
CA LYS A 73 26.60 6.02 -8.33
C LYS A 73 25.21 5.67 -8.89
N MET A 74 24.40 4.94 -8.12
CA MET A 74 23.10 4.44 -8.55
C MET A 74 21.96 5.42 -8.22
N CYS A 75 20.81 5.24 -8.87
CA CYS A 75 19.56 5.87 -8.45
C CYS A 75 19.21 5.43 -7.02
N CYS A 76 18.61 6.34 -6.24
CA CYS A 76 18.36 6.10 -4.83
C CYS A 76 17.41 4.93 -4.55
N SER A 77 16.46 4.64 -5.45
CA SER A 77 15.56 3.47 -5.38
C SER A 77 16.28 2.13 -5.54
N LYS A 78 17.45 2.11 -6.19
CA LYS A 78 18.19 0.87 -6.41
C LYS A 78 18.96 0.48 -5.14
N PRO A 79 19.13 -0.83 -4.87
CA PRO A 79 19.93 -1.29 -3.76
C PRO A 79 21.35 -0.74 -3.86
N CYS A 80 21.85 -0.21 -2.75
CA CYS A 80 23.22 0.26 -2.66
C CYS A 80 24.14 -0.88 -2.23
N GLY A 81 25.33 -0.96 -2.83
CA GLY A 81 26.37 -1.88 -2.38
C GLY A 81 26.84 -1.56 -0.95
N THR A 82 27.28 -2.59 -0.25
CA THR A 82 27.93 -2.45 1.06
C THR A 82 29.43 -2.26 0.86
N CYS A 83 30.00 -1.19 1.41
CA CYS A 83 31.43 -0.91 1.32
C CYS A 83 32.22 -1.98 2.09
N ARG A 84 33.17 -2.63 1.40
CA ARG A 84 34.01 -3.73 1.94
C ARG A 84 35.44 -3.31 2.27
N GLU A 85 35.74 -2.01 2.19
CA GLU A 85 37.03 -1.47 2.60
C GLU A 85 37.16 -1.45 4.13
N PRO A 86 38.39 -1.58 4.68
CA PRO A 86 38.64 -1.44 6.11
C PRO A 86 38.10 -0.11 6.68
N CYS A 87 37.49 -0.13 7.87
CA CYS A 87 36.97 1.11 8.44
C CYS A 87 38.08 2.11 8.80
N THR A 88 37.95 3.35 8.35
CA THR A 88 38.92 4.42 8.62
C THR A 88 38.82 5.02 10.03
N TRP A 89 37.96 4.47 10.90
CA TRP A 89 37.72 5.05 12.22
C TRP A 89 38.80 4.64 13.23
N ILE A 90 39.90 5.40 13.22
CA ILE A 90 41.08 5.12 14.02
C ILE A 90 41.49 6.39 14.78
N CYS A 91 41.80 6.24 16.06
CA CYS A 91 42.44 7.28 16.87
C CYS A 91 43.44 6.65 17.85
N PRO A 92 44.29 7.44 18.52
CA PRO A 92 45.27 6.90 19.48
C PRO A 92 44.68 6.06 20.63
N HIS A 93 43.38 6.20 20.91
CA HIS A 93 42.70 5.46 21.97
C HIS A 93 42.03 4.17 21.49
N HIS A 94 41.53 4.15 20.25
CA HIS A 94 40.73 3.04 19.73
C HIS A 94 40.87 2.90 18.21
N GLN A 95 40.71 1.67 17.72
CA GLN A 95 40.71 1.33 16.31
C GLN A 95 39.51 0.42 16.00
N CYS A 96 38.83 0.69 14.88
CA CYS A 96 37.80 -0.20 14.35
C CYS A 96 38.47 -1.29 13.51
N ASN A 97 38.10 -2.56 13.71
CA ASN A 97 38.64 -3.68 12.93
C ASN A 97 37.64 -4.21 11.89
N ASN A 98 36.40 -3.75 11.94
CA ASN A 98 35.35 -4.17 11.01
C ASN A 98 35.44 -3.43 9.67
N LEU A 99 34.70 -3.94 8.67
CA LEU A 99 34.57 -3.28 7.38
C LEU A 99 33.75 -1.99 7.49
N CYS A 100 33.96 -1.05 6.58
CA CYS A 100 33.29 0.26 6.60
C CYS A 100 31.76 0.13 6.56
N GLY A 101 31.22 -0.88 5.88
CA GLY A 101 29.79 -1.15 5.82
C GLY A 101 29.18 -1.85 7.05
N GLU A 102 30.00 -2.39 7.95
CA GLU A 102 29.58 -3.15 9.13
C GLU A 102 29.49 -2.25 10.37
N GLU A 103 28.73 -2.63 11.40
CA GLU A 103 28.76 -1.87 12.66
C GLU A 103 30.18 -1.85 13.24
N CYS A 104 30.63 -0.70 13.70
CA CYS A 104 31.94 -0.52 14.30
C CYS A 104 32.00 -1.23 15.65
N ASP A 105 33.13 -1.88 15.93
CA ASP A 105 33.47 -2.65 17.14
C ASP A 105 34.14 -1.78 18.24
N ARG A 106 34.18 -0.46 18.06
CA ARG A 106 34.81 0.49 19.00
C ARG A 106 33.83 1.52 19.57
N PRO A 107 34.08 2.03 20.79
CA PRO A 107 33.29 3.12 21.35
C PRO A 107 33.63 4.49 20.72
N ARG A 108 32.76 5.46 21.04
CA ARG A 108 32.95 6.88 20.75
C ARG A 108 34.18 7.40 21.51
N CYS A 109 34.88 8.38 20.97
CA CYS A 109 36.01 9.02 21.63
C CYS A 109 35.65 10.48 21.97
N ASP A 110 35.59 10.80 23.26
CA ASP A 110 35.27 12.16 23.76
C ASP A 110 36.52 12.99 24.09
N ALA A 111 37.71 12.40 23.92
CA ALA A 111 38.96 13.13 24.12
C ALA A 111 39.09 14.30 23.13
N PRO A 112 39.61 15.47 23.57
CA PRO A 112 39.91 16.59 22.70
C PRO A 112 40.85 16.18 21.55
N CYS A 113 40.66 16.77 20.38
CA CYS A 113 41.56 16.51 19.26
C CYS A 113 42.98 17.02 19.58
N PRO A 114 44.04 16.19 19.49
CA PRO A 114 45.41 16.62 19.79
C PRO A 114 46.03 17.45 18.67
N LYS A 115 45.36 17.57 17.51
CA LYS A 115 45.88 18.26 16.32
C LYS A 115 45.76 19.77 16.47
N LYS A 116 46.69 20.49 15.82
CA LYS A 116 46.60 21.93 15.59
C LYS A 116 46.07 22.19 14.18
N LEU A 117 45.29 23.25 14.02
CA LEU A 117 44.82 23.71 12.70
C LEU A 117 46.00 24.33 11.91
N PRO A 118 45.85 24.60 10.60
CA PRO A 118 46.92 25.23 9.79
C PRO A 118 47.41 26.57 10.36
N CYS A 119 46.54 27.31 11.05
CA CYS A 119 46.87 28.53 11.78
C CYS A 119 47.64 28.30 13.11
N ARG A 120 48.06 27.06 13.38
CA ARG A 120 48.79 26.60 14.58
C ARG A 120 48.02 26.65 15.91
N HIS A 121 46.78 27.13 15.92
CA HIS A 121 45.92 27.07 17.10
C HIS A 121 45.36 25.66 17.37
N PRO A 122 45.03 25.33 18.62
CA PRO A 122 44.39 24.06 18.97
C PRO A 122 43.09 23.81 18.21
N CYS A 123 42.85 22.57 17.80
CA CYS A 123 41.58 22.16 17.20
C CYS A 123 40.47 22.14 18.26
N ILE A 124 39.27 22.60 17.88
CA ILE A 124 38.07 22.55 18.74
C ILE A 124 37.26 21.26 18.59
N GLY A 125 37.76 20.30 17.81
CA GLY A 125 37.11 19.03 17.54
C GLY A 125 37.42 17.93 18.57
N LEU A 126 36.82 16.76 18.33
CA LEU A 126 37.11 15.53 19.06
C LEU A 126 38.17 14.68 18.35
N CYS A 127 38.87 13.86 19.13
CA CYS A 127 39.87 12.94 18.62
C CYS A 127 39.22 11.82 17.79
N GLY A 128 39.76 11.56 16.59
CA GLY A 128 39.22 10.56 15.65
C GLY A 128 38.07 11.06 14.77
N GLU A 129 37.60 12.29 14.98
CA GLU A 129 36.60 12.93 14.13
C GLU A 129 37.24 13.83 13.05
N ASN A 130 36.42 14.25 12.08
CA ASN A 130 36.82 15.29 11.13
C ASN A 130 37.08 16.60 11.90
N CYS A 131 38.31 17.12 11.78
CA CYS A 131 38.68 18.37 12.44
C CYS A 131 37.88 19.54 11.86
N PRO A 132 37.17 20.33 12.69
CA PRO A 132 36.47 21.52 12.22
C PRO A 132 37.41 22.51 11.51
N THR A 133 37.02 22.99 10.34
CA THR A 133 37.83 23.94 9.56
C THR A 133 37.89 25.34 10.17
N VAL A 134 37.01 25.67 11.12
CA VAL A 134 36.94 26.98 11.77
C VAL A 134 37.73 26.97 13.08
N CYS A 135 38.70 27.88 13.17
CA CYS A 135 39.48 28.14 14.38
C CYS A 135 38.77 29.09 15.35
N ALA A 136 38.65 28.72 16.64
CA ALA A 136 38.06 29.58 17.68
C ALA A 136 38.86 30.85 17.97
N VAL A 137 40.18 30.86 17.74
CA VAL A 137 41.02 32.05 17.96
C VAL A 137 40.97 32.99 16.76
N CYS A 138 41.25 32.50 15.55
CA CYS A 138 41.28 33.34 14.34
C CYS A 138 39.88 33.79 13.89
N HIS A 139 38.84 33.01 14.19
CA HIS A 139 37.49 33.23 13.67
C HIS A 139 36.43 33.27 14.78
N ALA A 140 36.79 33.79 15.97
CA ALA A 140 35.90 33.86 17.13
C ALA A 140 34.50 34.38 16.79
N LYS A 141 34.40 35.54 16.11
CA LYS A 141 33.12 36.15 15.71
C LYS A 141 32.27 35.25 14.81
N LYS A 142 32.90 34.57 13.84
CA LYS A 142 32.22 33.65 12.91
C LYS A 142 31.76 32.38 13.63
N LEU A 143 32.56 31.88 14.58
CA LEU A 143 32.18 30.73 15.37
C LEU A 143 31.01 31.06 16.29
N SER A 144 31.04 32.21 16.97
CA SER A 144 29.93 32.68 17.82
C SER A 144 28.63 32.87 17.01
N SER A 145 28.69 33.46 15.81
CA SER A 145 27.51 33.60 14.97
C SER A 145 26.98 32.26 14.45
N MET A 146 27.87 31.30 14.18
CA MET A 146 27.48 29.95 13.80
C MET A 146 26.85 29.19 14.95
N LEU A 147 27.32 29.32 16.19
CA LEU A 147 26.86 28.51 17.33
C LEU A 147 25.59 29.05 18.01
N THR A 148 25.02 30.16 17.53
CA THR A 148 23.74 30.74 18.02
C THR A 148 23.66 30.93 19.54
N ASP A 149 24.79 31.20 20.20
CA ASP A 149 24.83 31.47 21.64
C ASP A 149 24.80 32.97 21.90
N GLY A 150 23.64 33.48 22.34
CA GLY A 150 23.58 34.70 23.11
C GLY A 150 24.01 34.41 24.55
N CYS A 151 25.24 34.79 24.89
CA CYS A 151 25.78 34.87 26.26
C CYS A 151 25.82 33.57 27.10
N GLY A 152 27.02 33.14 27.49
CA GLY A 152 27.18 32.09 28.49
C GLY A 152 28.63 31.86 28.91
N ASN A 153 29.01 32.45 30.04
CA ASN A 153 30.26 32.17 30.77
C ASN A 153 30.38 30.66 31.07
N LYS A 154 31.50 30.01 30.70
CA LYS A 154 32.15 28.93 31.47
C LYS A 154 33.49 28.50 30.85
N MET A 155 34.45 28.19 31.72
CA MET A 155 35.89 27.98 31.52
C MET A 155 36.31 26.78 30.64
N GLU A 156 35.38 26.06 30.00
CA GLU A 156 35.71 24.88 29.19
C GLU A 156 35.47 25.14 27.70
N ALA A 157 36.48 24.86 26.88
CA ALA A 157 36.43 25.12 25.45
C ALA A 157 35.39 24.21 24.77
N THR A 158 34.25 24.76 24.38
CA THR A 158 33.16 24.07 23.66
C THR A 158 33.70 23.22 22.52
N ARG A 159 33.37 21.93 22.52
CA ARG A 159 33.79 20.99 21.47
C ARG A 159 32.77 20.98 20.34
N CYS A 160 33.26 20.93 19.10
CA CYS A 160 32.43 21.01 17.91
C CYS A 160 32.71 19.85 16.95
N LEU A 161 31.67 19.39 16.26
CA LEU A 161 31.74 18.44 15.16
C LEU A 161 31.51 19.16 13.85
N GLN A 162 32.23 18.76 12.81
CA GLN A 162 31.92 19.17 11.44
C GLN A 162 31.32 17.98 10.67
N LEU A 163 30.08 18.13 10.22
CA LEU A 163 29.39 17.07 9.48
C LEU A 163 30.01 16.84 8.10
N PHE A 164 30.22 15.58 7.73
CA PHE A 164 30.89 15.21 6.48
C PHE A 164 30.09 15.57 5.23
N ASP A 165 28.76 15.41 5.28
CA ASP A 165 27.89 15.57 4.12
C ASP A 165 27.64 17.04 3.75
N CYS A 166 27.55 17.95 4.73
CA CYS A 166 27.20 19.35 4.51
C CYS A 166 28.20 20.37 5.06
N GLY A 167 29.21 19.94 5.83
CA GLY A 167 30.24 20.82 6.36
C GLY A 167 29.81 21.74 7.50
N HIS A 168 28.55 21.66 7.95
CA HIS A 168 28.07 22.44 9.10
C HIS A 168 28.80 22.04 10.38
N ILE A 169 29.15 23.06 11.19
CA ILE A 169 29.80 22.91 12.49
C ILE A 169 28.74 23.05 13.58
N ILE A 170 28.65 22.07 14.46
CA ILE A 170 27.62 21.96 15.50
C ILE A 170 28.30 21.54 16.80
N LYS A 171 27.81 22.00 17.96
CA LYS A 171 28.34 21.55 19.25
C LYS A 171 28.08 20.05 19.43
N VAL A 172 29.00 19.38 20.12
CA VAL A 172 28.88 17.93 20.37
C VAL A 172 27.59 17.62 21.12
N GLU A 173 27.28 18.40 22.17
CA GLU A 173 26.14 18.19 23.05
C GLU A 173 24.81 18.37 22.30
N GLU A 174 24.72 19.42 21.47
CA GLU A 174 23.56 19.68 20.60
C GLU A 174 23.35 18.55 19.60
N MET A 175 24.43 18.06 18.99
CA MET A 175 24.36 17.01 17.98
C MET A 175 24.02 15.64 18.61
N ASP A 176 24.54 15.34 19.80
CA ASP A 176 24.20 14.13 20.55
C ASP A 176 22.72 14.12 20.93
N ALA A 177 22.19 15.23 21.46
CA ALA A 177 20.77 15.38 21.76
C ALA A 177 19.89 15.25 20.51
N TRP A 178 20.31 15.86 19.39
CA TRP A 178 19.61 15.76 18.11
C TRP A 178 19.52 14.32 17.59
N MET A 179 20.64 13.59 17.63
CA MET A 179 20.69 12.19 17.19
C MET A 179 19.82 11.28 18.06
N LEU A 180 19.71 11.56 19.36
CA LEU A 180 18.81 10.85 20.27
C LEU A 180 17.34 11.18 19.99
N HIS A 181 17.03 12.46 19.73
CA HIS A 181 15.66 12.89 19.43
C HIS A 181 15.14 12.30 18.11
N GLU A 182 15.99 12.17 17.09
CA GLU A 182 15.58 11.61 15.79
C GLU A 182 15.47 10.06 15.79
N LEU A 183 15.81 9.39 16.91
CA LEU A 183 15.52 7.96 17.12
C LEU A 183 14.02 7.79 17.34
N GLY A 184 13.30 7.39 16.29
CA GLY A 184 11.91 6.97 16.36
C GLY A 184 11.70 5.61 15.73
N SER A 185 10.45 5.15 15.72
CA SER A 185 10.06 3.95 14.97
C SER A 185 10.05 4.19 13.46
N ASP A 186 10.10 5.44 13.00
CA ASP A 186 10.11 5.78 11.58
C ASP A 186 11.43 5.42 10.88
N VAL A 187 11.32 4.72 9.75
CA VAL A 187 12.45 4.48 8.87
C VAL A 187 12.73 5.72 8.03
N GLN A 188 13.75 6.48 8.43
CA GLN A 188 14.21 7.67 7.72
C GLN A 188 15.68 7.94 7.97
N LEU A 189 16.38 8.55 7.00
CA LEU A 189 17.77 9.00 7.22
C LEU A 189 17.86 10.07 8.31
N MET A 190 18.97 10.07 9.05
CA MET A 190 19.35 11.16 9.94
C MET A 190 19.67 12.41 9.11
N ARG A 191 19.40 13.60 9.67
CA ARG A 191 19.59 14.88 8.96
C ARG A 191 20.34 15.89 9.79
N CYS A 192 21.00 16.82 9.11
CA CYS A 192 21.62 17.98 9.74
C CYS A 192 20.54 18.88 10.38
N PRO A 193 20.66 19.27 11.66
CA PRO A 193 19.68 20.16 12.32
C PRO A 193 19.62 21.57 11.70
N ARG A 194 20.66 21.98 10.95
CA ARG A 194 20.73 23.34 10.35
C ARG A 194 20.18 23.43 8.94
N CYS A 195 20.41 22.41 8.13
CA CYS A 195 20.10 22.46 6.70
C CYS A 195 19.29 21.25 6.19
N SER A 196 18.94 20.33 7.08
CA SER A 196 18.21 19.08 6.76
C SER A 196 18.90 18.16 5.75
N THR A 197 20.16 18.41 5.36
CA THR A 197 20.93 17.50 4.49
C THR A 197 21.03 16.12 5.16
N PRO A 198 20.76 15.02 4.44
CA PRO A 198 20.90 13.67 4.97
C PRO A 198 22.35 13.42 5.39
N ILE A 199 22.51 12.86 6.59
CA ILE A 199 23.79 12.44 7.15
C ILE A 199 23.98 10.97 6.76
N THR A 200 24.89 10.73 5.83
CA THR A 200 25.19 9.39 5.32
C THR A 200 26.48 8.82 5.88
N PHE A 201 27.29 9.67 6.52
CA PHE A 201 28.50 9.25 7.20
C PHE A 201 28.82 10.11 8.43
N SER A 202 29.20 9.44 9.52
CA SER A 202 29.83 10.03 10.71
C SER A 202 30.66 8.95 11.38
N TYR A 203 31.76 9.35 12.01
CA TYR A 203 32.54 8.47 12.87
C TYR A 203 31.80 8.24 14.20
N ARG A 204 31.58 9.29 14.99
CA ARG A 204 30.85 9.26 16.27
C ARG A 204 29.49 8.55 16.21
N TYR A 205 28.70 8.82 15.17
CA TYR A 205 27.35 8.26 14.99
C TYR A 205 27.31 7.10 13.99
N GLY A 206 28.46 6.48 13.70
CA GLY A 206 28.61 5.51 12.63
C GLY A 206 27.63 4.34 12.71
N ASN A 207 27.49 3.70 13.87
CA ASN A 207 26.58 2.55 14.02
C ASN A 207 25.12 2.95 13.80
N LEU A 208 24.71 4.10 14.32
CA LEU A 208 23.36 4.63 14.12
C LEU A 208 23.08 4.87 12.63
N ILE A 209 23.96 5.60 11.94
CA ILE A 209 23.81 5.90 10.52
C ILE A 209 23.81 4.62 9.68
N LYS A 210 24.69 3.66 9.99
CA LYS A 210 24.77 2.37 9.28
C LYS A 210 23.48 1.56 9.42
N ARG A 211 22.91 1.47 10.63
CA ARG A 211 21.59 0.83 10.85
C ARG A 211 20.50 1.53 10.08
N THR A 212 20.44 2.86 10.14
CA THR A 212 19.45 3.64 9.40
C THR A 212 19.57 3.42 7.89
N LEU A 213 20.79 3.41 7.33
CA LEU A 213 21.03 3.09 5.93
C LEU A 213 20.57 1.66 5.59
N LYS A 214 20.87 0.67 6.45
CA LYS A 214 20.42 -0.72 6.28
C LYS A 214 18.89 -0.82 6.27
N ASN A 215 18.21 -0.09 7.15
CA ASN A 215 16.74 -0.05 7.20
C ASN A 215 16.15 0.53 5.90
N ILE A 216 16.79 1.55 5.31
CA ILE A 216 16.39 2.06 4.00
C ILE A 216 16.60 1.03 2.88
N GLU A 217 17.68 0.24 2.92
CA GLU A 217 17.85 -0.88 1.97
C GLU A 217 16.78 -1.97 2.18
N ASN A 218 16.38 -2.25 3.43
CA ASN A 218 15.27 -3.17 3.73
C ASN A 218 13.93 -2.65 3.16
N VAL A 219 13.65 -1.34 3.23
CA VAL A 219 12.48 -0.73 2.57
C VAL A 219 12.51 -0.98 1.06
N LYS A 220 13.65 -0.75 0.40
CA LYS A 220 13.81 -1.01 -1.04
C LYS A 220 13.54 -2.48 -1.38
N ALA A 221 14.04 -3.40 -0.56
CA ALA A 221 13.82 -4.82 -0.74
C ALA A 221 12.33 -5.16 -0.59
N LYS A 222 11.66 -4.66 0.45
CA LYS A 222 10.25 -4.93 0.70
C LYS A 222 9.34 -4.36 -0.39
N VAL A 223 9.65 -3.17 -0.93
CA VAL A 223 8.93 -2.62 -2.09
C VAL A 223 9.05 -3.52 -3.32
N LYS A 224 10.21 -4.12 -3.56
CA LYS A 224 10.40 -5.06 -4.67
C LYS A 224 9.62 -6.36 -4.48
N GLU A 225 9.60 -6.89 -3.25
CA GLU A 225 8.82 -8.07 -2.87
C GLU A 225 7.33 -7.82 -3.14
N LEU A 226 6.78 -6.70 -2.65
CA LEU A 226 5.39 -6.31 -2.91
C LEU A 226 5.10 -6.16 -4.41
N ALA A 227 5.98 -5.51 -5.17
CA ALA A 227 5.80 -5.36 -6.62
C ALA A 227 5.79 -6.71 -7.36
N PHE A 228 6.59 -7.67 -6.90
CA PHE A 228 6.64 -9.03 -7.45
C PHE A 228 5.34 -9.80 -7.15
N GLU A 229 4.85 -9.75 -5.92
CA GLU A 229 3.58 -10.38 -5.51
C GLU A 229 2.39 -9.84 -6.33
N VAL A 230 2.27 -8.51 -6.42
CA VAL A 230 1.20 -7.86 -7.20
C VAL A 230 1.31 -8.21 -8.69
N THR A 231 2.53 -8.27 -9.23
CA THR A 231 2.75 -8.69 -10.62
C THR A 231 2.23 -10.09 -10.88
N ASN A 232 2.50 -11.05 -10.00
CA ASN A 232 2.03 -12.42 -10.17
C ASN A 232 0.50 -12.49 -10.13
N SER A 233 -0.13 -11.76 -9.20
CA SER A 233 -1.59 -11.63 -9.13
C SER A 233 -2.19 -11.04 -10.42
N VAL A 234 -1.60 -9.95 -10.93
CA VAL A 234 -2.01 -9.34 -12.21
C VAL A 234 -1.89 -10.32 -13.36
N ARG A 235 -0.79 -11.09 -13.45
CA ARG A 235 -0.60 -12.09 -14.52
C ARG A 235 -1.67 -13.18 -14.50
N LEU A 236 -2.04 -13.67 -13.31
CA LEU A 236 -3.09 -14.67 -13.16
C LEU A 236 -4.45 -14.14 -13.65
N MET A 237 -4.84 -12.94 -13.21
CA MET A 237 -6.10 -12.31 -13.64
C MET A 237 -6.13 -12.03 -15.14
N VAL A 238 -5.02 -11.54 -15.71
CA VAL A 238 -4.90 -11.31 -17.15
C VAL A 238 -5.03 -12.61 -17.94
N ARG A 239 -4.42 -13.70 -17.46
CA ARG A 239 -4.55 -15.01 -18.10
C ARG A 239 -6.01 -15.47 -18.10
N TYR A 240 -6.70 -15.31 -16.97
CA TYR A 240 -8.12 -15.61 -16.85
C TYR A 240 -8.95 -14.80 -17.86
N LEU A 241 -8.77 -13.47 -17.88
CA LEU A 241 -9.48 -12.56 -18.78
C LEU A 241 -9.22 -12.83 -20.26
N ARG A 242 -8.00 -13.25 -20.61
CA ARG A 242 -7.66 -13.66 -21.98
C ARG A 242 -8.45 -14.89 -22.43
N HIS A 243 -8.65 -15.87 -21.55
CA HIS A 243 -9.50 -17.02 -21.84
C HIS A 243 -10.98 -16.65 -22.01
N ARG A 244 -11.37 -15.46 -21.53
CA ARG A 244 -12.71 -14.86 -21.69
C ARG A 244 -12.79 -13.86 -22.86
N ASN A 245 -11.75 -13.75 -23.70
CA ASN A 245 -11.68 -12.81 -24.83
C ASN A 245 -11.77 -11.32 -24.45
N TYR A 246 -11.52 -10.96 -23.18
CA TYR A 246 -11.43 -9.55 -22.79
C TYR A 246 -10.10 -8.94 -23.26
N ASP A 247 -10.18 -7.82 -23.98
CA ASP A 247 -8.99 -7.10 -24.45
C ASP A 247 -8.47 -6.12 -23.41
N VAL A 248 -7.49 -6.57 -22.62
CA VAL A 248 -6.79 -5.75 -21.61
C VAL A 248 -6.10 -4.52 -22.22
N LYS A 249 -5.89 -4.47 -23.55
CA LYS A 249 -5.32 -3.29 -24.23
C LYS A 249 -6.26 -2.09 -24.25
N LYS A 250 -7.55 -2.26 -23.95
CA LYS A 250 -8.49 -1.14 -23.76
C LYS A 250 -8.13 -0.28 -22.55
N LEU A 251 -7.43 -0.85 -21.57
CA LEU A 251 -7.02 -0.12 -20.37
C LEU A 251 -5.90 0.88 -20.68
N THR A 252 -6.05 2.10 -20.18
CA THR A 252 -5.14 3.22 -20.41
C THR A 252 -4.11 3.35 -19.28
N PHE A 253 -3.21 2.37 -19.20
CA PHE A 253 -2.09 2.38 -18.25
C PHE A 253 -0.75 2.67 -18.95
N PRO A 254 0.29 3.10 -18.21
CA PRO A 254 1.62 3.25 -18.79
C PRO A 254 2.08 1.96 -19.51
N LYS A 255 2.73 2.12 -20.67
CA LYS A 255 3.14 0.99 -21.52
C LYS A 255 4.01 -0.04 -20.79
N THR A 256 4.83 0.41 -19.85
CA THR A 256 5.66 -0.41 -18.96
C THR A 256 4.82 -1.32 -18.05
N VAL A 257 3.70 -0.82 -17.50
CA VAL A 257 2.75 -1.60 -16.70
C VAL A 257 2.02 -2.61 -17.58
N LEU A 258 1.54 -2.18 -18.75
CA LEU A 258 0.88 -3.08 -19.71
C LEU A 258 1.80 -4.14 -20.31
N ARG A 259 3.13 -3.99 -20.25
CA ARG A 259 4.07 -5.05 -20.63
C ARG A 259 4.11 -6.20 -19.62
N VAL A 260 3.78 -5.96 -18.35
CA VAL A 260 3.70 -7.00 -17.32
C VAL A 260 2.61 -8.04 -17.64
N VAL A 261 1.58 -7.58 -18.36
CA VAL A 261 0.42 -8.33 -18.86
C VAL A 261 0.78 -9.24 -20.06
N GLN A 262 1.93 -8.99 -20.72
CA GLN A 262 2.35 -9.75 -21.89
C GLN A 262 3.03 -11.07 -21.48
N PRO A 263 2.86 -12.16 -22.26
CA PRO A 263 3.38 -13.48 -21.91
C PRO A 263 4.91 -13.62 -21.94
N LEU A 264 5.63 -12.61 -22.43
CA LEU A 264 7.10 -12.55 -22.35
C LEU A 264 7.54 -12.21 -20.93
N SER A 265 8.68 -12.77 -20.51
CA SER A 265 9.30 -12.68 -19.18
C SER A 265 9.74 -11.25 -18.79
N TYR A 266 8.82 -10.29 -18.78
CA TYR A 266 9.14 -8.93 -18.34
C TYR A 266 9.58 -8.99 -16.87
N ASP A 267 10.83 -8.60 -16.67
CA ASP A 267 11.43 -8.52 -15.36
C ASP A 267 10.94 -7.24 -14.67
N VAL A 268 10.15 -7.39 -13.61
CA VAL A 268 9.64 -6.29 -12.78
C VAL A 268 10.78 -5.39 -12.28
N ARG A 269 12.01 -5.91 -12.18
CA ARG A 269 13.21 -5.13 -11.82
C ARG A 269 13.55 -4.04 -12.85
N GLN A 270 13.03 -4.15 -14.08
CA GLN A 270 13.18 -3.18 -15.17
C GLN A 270 12.04 -2.16 -15.23
N MET A 271 11.00 -2.29 -14.39
CA MET A 271 9.92 -1.32 -14.31
C MET A 271 10.45 0.01 -13.77
N SER A 272 9.94 1.12 -14.33
CA SER A 272 10.25 2.43 -13.78
C SER A 272 9.65 2.55 -12.38
N GLU A 273 10.35 3.27 -11.52
CA GLU A 273 9.98 3.47 -10.13
C GLU A 273 8.60 4.11 -10.00
N HIS A 274 8.25 5.02 -10.92
CA HIS A 274 6.95 5.69 -10.93
C HIS A 274 5.82 4.72 -11.30
N ASP A 275 6.08 3.78 -12.21
CA ASP A 275 5.06 2.87 -12.73
C ASP A 275 4.62 1.80 -11.73
N ILE A 276 5.42 1.57 -10.68
CA ILE A 276 5.07 0.63 -9.61
C ILE A 276 3.72 0.98 -8.99
N LEU A 277 3.36 2.27 -8.88
CA LEU A 277 2.07 2.68 -8.30
C LEU A 277 0.90 2.14 -9.13
N PHE A 278 1.01 2.24 -10.46
CA PHE A 278 -0.03 1.87 -11.40
C PHE A 278 -0.25 0.36 -11.49
N LEU A 279 0.73 -0.44 -11.07
CA LEU A 279 0.58 -1.89 -10.97
C LEU A 279 -0.46 -2.29 -9.90
N PHE A 280 -0.50 -1.58 -8.77
CA PHE A 280 -1.49 -1.80 -7.70
C PHE A 280 -2.88 -1.40 -8.18
N THR A 281 -2.98 -0.23 -8.82
CA THR A 281 -4.24 0.24 -9.44
C THR A 281 -4.75 -0.75 -10.49
N LEU A 282 -3.86 -1.26 -11.36
CA LEU A 282 -4.22 -2.26 -12.36
C LEU A 282 -4.75 -3.54 -11.70
N LYS A 283 -4.13 -4.03 -10.62
CA LYS A 283 -4.63 -5.19 -9.87
C LYS A 283 -6.08 -4.97 -9.44
N SER A 284 -6.37 -3.83 -8.79
CA SER A 284 -7.72 -3.46 -8.35
C SER A 284 -8.73 -3.43 -9.49
N HIS A 285 -8.37 -2.87 -10.65
CA HIS A 285 -9.25 -2.81 -11.81
C HIS A 285 -9.55 -4.21 -12.37
N LEU A 286 -8.50 -5.03 -12.52
CA LEU A 286 -8.65 -6.39 -13.06
C LEU A 286 -9.54 -7.27 -12.18
N MET A 287 -9.50 -7.09 -10.85
CA MET A 287 -10.40 -7.79 -9.93
C MET A 287 -11.88 -7.49 -10.23
N ILE A 288 -12.22 -6.23 -10.46
CA ILE A 288 -13.61 -5.83 -10.77
C ILE A 288 -14.00 -6.27 -12.18
N ILE A 289 -13.10 -6.09 -13.16
CA ILE A 289 -13.34 -6.50 -14.56
C ILE A 289 -13.56 -8.02 -14.63
N GLN A 290 -12.77 -8.81 -13.90
CA GLN A 290 -12.95 -10.26 -13.82
C GLN A 290 -14.36 -10.63 -13.35
N LEU A 291 -14.84 -10.01 -12.27
CA LEU A 291 -16.19 -10.24 -11.76
C LEU A 291 -17.28 -9.78 -12.75
N ALA A 292 -17.04 -8.68 -13.47
CA ALA A 292 -17.95 -8.20 -14.51
C ALA A 292 -18.05 -9.19 -15.68
N GLU A 293 -16.92 -9.74 -16.15
CA GLU A 293 -16.87 -10.75 -17.21
C GLU A 293 -17.52 -12.07 -16.77
N GLU A 294 -17.31 -12.50 -15.53
CA GLU A 294 -18.00 -13.65 -14.94
C GLU A 294 -19.52 -13.45 -14.94
N THR A 295 -19.97 -12.27 -14.54
CA THR A 295 -21.40 -11.92 -14.56
C THR A 295 -21.96 -11.96 -15.98
N GLN A 296 -21.25 -11.40 -16.96
CA GLN A 296 -21.69 -11.43 -18.36
C GLN A 296 -21.80 -12.84 -18.92
N GLN A 297 -20.89 -13.74 -18.55
CA GLN A 297 -20.99 -15.13 -18.95
C GLN A 297 -22.25 -15.80 -18.41
N VAL A 298 -22.61 -15.55 -17.14
CA VAL A 298 -23.87 -16.05 -16.55
C VAL A 298 -25.06 -15.49 -17.33
N LEU A 299 -25.07 -14.19 -17.62
CA LEU A 299 -26.14 -13.54 -18.39
C LEU A 299 -26.27 -14.08 -19.82
N ALA A 300 -25.16 -14.42 -20.48
CA ALA A 300 -25.18 -15.03 -21.82
C ALA A 300 -25.78 -16.44 -21.81
N ASN A 301 -25.46 -17.25 -20.80
CA ASN A 301 -26.06 -18.58 -20.61
C ASN A 301 -27.58 -18.47 -20.33
N VAL A 302 -27.96 -17.47 -19.53
CA VAL A 302 -29.34 -17.12 -19.21
C VAL A 302 -30.10 -16.70 -20.49
N HIS A 303 -29.53 -15.84 -21.32
CA HIS A 303 -30.16 -15.39 -22.56
C HIS A 303 -30.36 -16.52 -23.59
N THR A 304 -29.35 -17.37 -23.80
CA THR A 304 -29.40 -18.47 -24.78
C THR A 304 -30.39 -19.58 -24.41
N ALA A 305 -30.67 -19.77 -23.13
CA ALA A 305 -31.54 -20.84 -22.63
C ALA A 305 -33.05 -20.48 -22.56
N HIS A 306 -33.47 -19.31 -23.05
CA HIS A 306 -34.82 -18.76 -22.80
C HIS A 306 -35.77 -18.77 -24.03
N PRO A 307 -36.47 -19.88 -24.37
CA PRO A 307 -37.54 -19.85 -25.37
C PRO A 307 -38.96 -19.72 -24.75
N SER A 308 -39.69 -18.63 -25.09
CA SER A 308 -41.17 -18.38 -25.02
C SER A 308 -41.81 -17.50 -23.90
N PHE A 309 -43.06 -17.05 -24.15
CA PHE A 309 -43.59 -15.67 -24.03
C PHE A 309 -44.38 -15.28 -22.74
N LYS A 310 -44.52 -13.95 -22.53
CA LYS A 310 -45.12 -13.13 -21.42
C LYS A 310 -44.27 -12.89 -20.16
N GLN A 311 -43.57 -13.87 -19.61
CA GLN A 311 -42.53 -13.62 -18.57
C GLN A 311 -41.21 -13.09 -19.17
N GLN A 312 -41.09 -13.22 -20.50
CA GLN A 312 -39.97 -12.85 -21.36
C GLN A 312 -39.62 -11.34 -21.31
N LEU A 313 -40.61 -10.45 -21.47
CA LEU A 313 -40.39 -9.00 -21.57
C LEU A 313 -39.71 -8.39 -20.33
N LYS A 314 -40.01 -8.89 -19.12
CA LYS A 314 -39.44 -8.36 -17.87
C LYS A 314 -38.03 -8.89 -17.57
N VAL A 315 -37.73 -10.13 -17.98
CA VAL A 315 -36.39 -10.70 -17.78
C VAL A 315 -35.44 -10.09 -18.80
N ASP A 316 -35.84 -9.98 -20.07
CA ASP A 316 -35.02 -9.37 -21.12
C ASP A 316 -34.67 -7.91 -20.82
N GLU A 317 -35.61 -7.14 -20.27
CA GLU A 317 -35.36 -5.77 -19.80
C GLU A 317 -34.29 -5.74 -18.67
N LEU A 318 -34.37 -6.64 -17.70
CA LEU A 318 -33.37 -6.76 -16.64
C LEU A 318 -31.99 -7.20 -17.19
N LEU A 319 -31.94 -8.14 -18.13
CA LEU A 319 -30.68 -8.57 -18.76
C LEU A 319 -30.01 -7.39 -19.46
N LYS A 320 -30.78 -6.59 -20.19
CA LYS A 320 -30.28 -5.38 -20.86
C LYS A 320 -29.73 -4.38 -19.86
N ILE A 321 -30.49 -4.06 -18.80
CA ILE A 321 -30.06 -3.13 -17.75
C ILE A 321 -28.75 -3.58 -17.10
N ILE A 322 -28.65 -4.86 -16.72
CA ILE A 322 -27.44 -5.38 -16.07
C ILE A 322 -26.25 -5.35 -17.05
N THR A 323 -26.47 -5.72 -18.32
CA THR A 323 -25.40 -5.70 -19.33
C THR A 323 -24.87 -4.28 -19.56
N GLU A 324 -25.75 -3.29 -19.69
CA GLU A 324 -25.39 -1.88 -19.82
C GLU A 324 -24.63 -1.37 -18.58
N ALA A 325 -25.07 -1.73 -17.38
CA ALA A 325 -24.39 -1.37 -16.14
C ALA A 325 -22.96 -1.96 -16.08
N LEU A 326 -22.76 -3.21 -16.51
CA LEU A 326 -21.44 -3.86 -16.53
C LEU A 326 -20.51 -3.24 -17.58
N GLU A 327 -21.02 -2.82 -18.73
CA GLU A 327 -20.23 -2.07 -19.72
C GLU A 327 -19.81 -0.70 -19.18
N ASN A 328 -20.70 0.03 -18.49
CA ASN A 328 -20.36 1.30 -17.85
C ASN A 328 -19.27 1.13 -16.76
N VAL A 329 -19.33 0.05 -15.98
CA VAL A 329 -18.28 -0.28 -15.00
C VAL A 329 -16.95 -0.51 -15.70
N LYS A 330 -16.94 -1.25 -16.82
CA LYS A 330 -15.72 -1.50 -17.59
C LYS A 330 -15.16 -0.21 -18.21
N GLU A 331 -16.00 0.64 -18.78
CA GLU A 331 -15.63 1.94 -19.33
C GLU A 331 -15.00 2.85 -18.26
N TYR A 332 -15.62 2.93 -17.07
CA TYR A 332 -15.08 3.67 -15.93
C TYR A 332 -13.66 3.20 -15.53
N LEU A 333 -13.42 1.88 -15.60
CA LEU A 333 -12.14 1.26 -15.25
C LEU A 333 -11.10 1.30 -16.38
N GLU A 334 -11.43 1.82 -17.57
CA GLU A 334 -10.44 2.01 -18.64
C GLU A 334 -9.38 3.04 -18.24
N GLN A 335 -9.74 4.04 -17.44
CA GLN A 335 -8.83 5.06 -16.90
C GLN A 335 -8.40 4.70 -15.47
N PRO A 336 -7.12 4.85 -15.08
CA PRO A 336 -6.65 4.51 -13.72
C PRO A 336 -7.42 5.25 -12.61
N GLN A 337 -7.95 4.51 -11.64
CA GLN A 337 -8.68 5.04 -10.49
C GLN A 337 -7.86 4.87 -9.20
N LEU A 338 -7.63 5.96 -8.47
CA LEU A 338 -6.81 5.94 -7.24
C LEU A 338 -7.62 5.84 -5.95
N ASP A 339 -8.91 6.16 -5.99
CA ASP A 339 -9.76 6.14 -4.79
C ASP A 339 -10.18 4.70 -4.46
N LEU A 340 -9.59 4.17 -3.38
CA LEU A 340 -9.82 2.79 -2.94
C LEU A 340 -11.26 2.58 -2.47
N LYS A 341 -11.87 3.59 -1.85
CA LYS A 341 -13.24 3.50 -1.34
C LYS A 341 -14.22 3.41 -2.51
N ILE A 342 -14.04 4.24 -3.52
CA ILE A 342 -14.85 4.17 -4.75
C ILE A 342 -14.65 2.82 -5.44
N LEU A 343 -13.40 2.35 -5.60
CA LEU A 343 -13.13 1.03 -6.19
C LEU A 343 -13.79 -0.11 -5.41
N SER A 344 -13.71 -0.08 -4.08
CA SER A 344 -14.37 -1.08 -3.23
C SER A 344 -15.90 -1.03 -3.38
N GLN A 345 -16.49 0.16 -3.47
CA GLN A 345 -17.93 0.31 -3.69
C GLN A 345 -18.34 -0.22 -5.06
N VAL A 346 -17.63 0.12 -6.13
CA VAL A 346 -17.87 -0.38 -7.49
C VAL A 346 -17.78 -1.91 -7.54
N HIS A 347 -16.82 -2.49 -6.82
CA HIS A 347 -16.72 -3.94 -6.68
C HIS A 347 -17.96 -4.53 -5.99
N GLU A 348 -18.42 -3.96 -4.89
CA GLU A 348 -19.65 -4.41 -4.21
C GLU A 348 -20.88 -4.31 -5.10
N GLN A 349 -21.02 -3.24 -5.88
CA GLN A 349 -22.09 -3.12 -6.86
C GLN A 349 -22.03 -4.23 -7.91
N THR A 350 -20.82 -4.52 -8.40
CA THR A 350 -20.60 -5.59 -9.37
C THR A 350 -20.93 -6.96 -8.76
N ARG A 351 -20.65 -7.17 -7.47
CA ARG A 351 -21.09 -8.38 -6.74
C ARG A 351 -22.61 -8.49 -6.64
N LYS A 352 -23.33 -7.38 -6.43
CA LYS A 352 -24.80 -7.38 -6.42
C LYS A 352 -25.35 -7.82 -7.78
N PHE A 353 -24.79 -7.31 -8.88
CA PHE A 353 -25.12 -7.76 -10.24
C PHE A 353 -24.79 -9.24 -10.47
N PHE A 354 -23.61 -9.69 -10.04
CA PHE A 354 -23.18 -11.09 -10.12
C PHE A 354 -24.17 -12.03 -9.42
N LEU A 355 -24.46 -11.78 -8.15
CA LEU A 355 -25.37 -12.61 -7.38
C LEU A 355 -26.79 -12.58 -7.97
N PHE A 356 -27.27 -11.42 -8.39
CA PHE A 356 -28.59 -11.32 -9.02
C PHE A 356 -28.65 -12.05 -10.38
N SER A 357 -27.55 -12.08 -11.16
CA SER A 357 -27.49 -12.87 -12.39
C SER A 357 -27.73 -14.36 -12.14
N HIS A 358 -27.26 -14.88 -11.00
CA HIS A 358 -27.53 -16.26 -10.57
C HIS A 358 -28.96 -16.48 -10.03
N VAL A 359 -29.67 -15.44 -9.56
CA VAL A 359 -31.12 -15.50 -9.33
C VAL A 359 -31.86 -15.72 -10.65
N LEU A 360 -31.46 -15.00 -11.70
CA LEU A 360 -32.04 -15.16 -13.04
C LEU A 360 -31.72 -16.53 -13.63
N GLU A 361 -30.50 -17.03 -13.44
CA GLU A 361 -30.10 -18.39 -13.85
C GLU A 361 -30.98 -19.46 -13.21
N ALA A 362 -31.16 -19.43 -11.88
CA ALA A 362 -32.04 -20.39 -11.20
C ALA A 362 -33.49 -20.31 -11.72
N GLN A 363 -33.98 -19.11 -12.03
CA GLN A 363 -35.32 -18.92 -12.57
C GLN A 363 -35.49 -19.48 -13.99
N ILE A 364 -34.50 -19.30 -14.85
CA ILE A 364 -34.52 -19.87 -16.20
C ILE A 364 -34.43 -21.39 -16.12
N GLU A 365 -33.59 -21.92 -15.24
CA GLU A 365 -33.48 -23.36 -15.07
C GLU A 365 -34.80 -23.99 -14.59
N ALA A 366 -35.53 -23.31 -13.68
CA ALA A 366 -36.87 -23.72 -13.26
C ALA A 366 -37.86 -23.78 -14.44
N THR A 367 -37.76 -22.80 -15.34
CA THR A 367 -38.61 -22.70 -16.54
C THR A 367 -38.25 -23.81 -17.55
N LYS A 368 -36.95 -24.01 -17.80
CA LYS A 368 -36.41 -25.03 -18.71
C LYS A 368 -36.77 -26.44 -18.27
N ARG A 369 -36.68 -26.74 -16.97
CA ARG A 369 -37.06 -28.04 -16.40
C ARG A 369 -38.56 -28.21 -16.17
N GLN A 370 -39.37 -27.18 -16.44
CA GLN A 370 -40.80 -27.14 -16.09
C GLN A 370 -41.05 -27.50 -14.62
N THR A 371 -40.09 -27.21 -13.75
CA THR A 371 -40.13 -27.54 -12.32
C THR A 371 -40.35 -26.25 -11.56
N PRO A 372 -41.57 -25.98 -11.05
CA PRO A 372 -41.85 -24.74 -10.37
C PRO A 372 -41.13 -24.69 -9.02
N PHE A 373 -40.63 -23.52 -8.65
CA PHE A 373 -40.18 -23.28 -7.28
C PHE A 373 -41.26 -23.62 -6.25
N SER A 374 -40.81 -24.02 -5.05
CA SER A 374 -41.69 -24.15 -3.89
C SER A 374 -42.38 -22.81 -3.57
N ARG A 375 -43.39 -22.84 -2.70
CA ARG A 375 -44.03 -21.59 -2.22
C ARG A 375 -42.98 -20.62 -1.63
N ASN A 376 -42.01 -21.16 -0.89
CA ASN A 376 -40.93 -20.36 -0.30
C ASN A 376 -39.97 -19.84 -1.37
N GLY A 377 -39.58 -20.67 -2.35
CA GLY A 377 -38.75 -20.25 -3.48
C GLY A 377 -39.38 -19.13 -4.32
N LYS A 378 -40.69 -19.20 -4.59
CA LYS A 378 -41.42 -18.12 -5.26
C LYS A 378 -41.40 -16.81 -4.46
N THR A 379 -41.56 -16.88 -3.14
CA THR A 379 -41.46 -15.71 -2.25
C THR A 379 -40.05 -15.12 -2.28
N ARG A 380 -39.01 -15.96 -2.17
CA ARG A 380 -37.60 -15.52 -2.23
C ARG A 380 -37.26 -14.85 -3.56
N LEU A 381 -37.69 -15.44 -4.67
CA LEU A 381 -37.50 -14.87 -6.01
C LEU A 381 -38.18 -13.51 -6.14
N LYS A 382 -39.41 -13.37 -5.63
CA LYS A 382 -40.12 -12.09 -5.62
C LYS A 382 -39.38 -11.05 -4.78
N MET A 383 -38.96 -11.40 -3.55
CA MET A 383 -38.21 -10.49 -2.68
C MET A 383 -36.89 -10.04 -3.31
N ALA A 384 -36.15 -10.95 -3.95
CA ALA A 384 -34.90 -10.61 -4.64
C ALA A 384 -35.14 -9.60 -5.76
N ARG A 385 -36.19 -9.79 -6.57
CA ARG A 385 -36.57 -8.85 -7.64
C ARG A 385 -37.00 -7.50 -7.12
N ASP A 386 -37.86 -7.49 -6.09
CA ASP A 386 -38.38 -6.25 -5.52
C ASP A 386 -37.23 -5.41 -4.92
N ARG A 387 -36.31 -6.04 -4.18
CA ARG A 387 -35.11 -5.38 -3.64
C ARG A 387 -34.14 -4.94 -4.73
N PHE A 388 -33.92 -5.76 -5.76
CA PHE A 388 -33.08 -5.39 -6.90
C PHE A 388 -33.64 -4.21 -7.67
N ALA A 389 -34.96 -4.11 -7.84
CA ALA A 389 -35.59 -2.95 -8.46
C ALA A 389 -35.36 -1.67 -7.63
N VAL A 390 -35.48 -1.74 -6.29
CA VAL A 390 -35.18 -0.59 -5.41
C VAL A 390 -33.71 -0.20 -5.48
N PHE A 391 -32.81 -1.19 -5.56
CA PHE A 391 -31.38 -0.99 -5.78
C PHE A 391 -31.10 -0.23 -7.09
N LEU A 392 -31.70 -0.64 -8.21
CA LEU A 392 -31.58 0.05 -9.49
C LEU A 392 -32.09 1.49 -9.47
N HIS A 393 -32.96 1.84 -8.52
CA HIS A 393 -33.44 3.20 -8.29
C HIS A 393 -32.54 4.03 -7.36
N GLY A 394 -31.34 3.56 -7.06
CA GLY A 394 -30.31 4.32 -6.34
C GLY A 394 -30.29 4.13 -4.82
N ASN A 395 -31.06 3.19 -4.29
CA ASN A 395 -30.98 2.84 -2.87
C ASN A 395 -30.12 1.58 -2.68
N ASP A 396 -28.83 1.81 -2.46
CA ASP A 396 -27.83 0.75 -2.36
C ASP A 396 -28.09 -0.25 -1.23
N ASP A 397 -28.53 0.27 -0.08
CA ASP A 397 -28.79 -0.50 1.15
C ASP A 397 -30.00 -1.44 1.01
N ALA A 398 -30.84 -1.23 0.00
CA ALA A 398 -32.00 -2.10 -0.25
C ALA A 398 -31.61 -3.53 -0.63
N LEU A 399 -30.38 -3.74 -1.11
CA LEU A 399 -29.89 -5.03 -1.57
C LEU A 399 -28.59 -5.42 -0.84
N ASP A 400 -28.77 -5.91 0.39
CA ASP A 400 -27.70 -6.48 1.20
C ASP A 400 -27.06 -7.72 0.54
N LEU A 401 -25.72 -7.75 0.50
CA LEU A 401 -24.93 -8.79 -0.17
C LEU A 401 -25.00 -10.13 0.56
N GLU A 402 -24.94 -10.13 1.89
CA GLU A 402 -24.97 -11.37 2.69
C GLU A 402 -26.33 -12.07 2.55
N TRP A 403 -27.40 -11.29 2.68
CA TRP A 403 -28.77 -11.73 2.43
C TRP A 403 -28.95 -12.23 1.00
N LEU A 404 -28.48 -11.48 -0.01
CA LEU A 404 -28.64 -11.88 -1.40
C LEU A 404 -27.91 -13.20 -1.68
N GLY A 405 -26.70 -13.38 -1.15
CA GLY A 405 -25.96 -14.64 -1.25
C GLY A 405 -26.73 -15.83 -0.67
N LYS A 406 -27.33 -15.68 0.52
CA LYS A 406 -28.19 -16.70 1.14
C LYS A 406 -29.41 -17.03 0.29
N ILE A 407 -30.04 -16.03 -0.31
CA ILE A 407 -31.20 -16.20 -1.20
C ILE A 407 -30.81 -16.94 -2.48
N VAL A 408 -29.71 -16.54 -3.12
CA VAL A 408 -29.19 -17.20 -4.32
C VAL A 408 -28.93 -18.69 -4.05
N ASN A 409 -28.19 -19.01 -2.99
CA ASN A 409 -27.90 -20.40 -2.65
C ASN A 409 -29.17 -21.20 -2.32
N SER A 410 -30.15 -20.60 -1.63
CA SER A 410 -31.44 -21.25 -1.39
C SER A 410 -32.19 -21.58 -2.69
N LEU A 411 -32.22 -20.66 -3.65
CA LEU A 411 -32.87 -20.88 -4.96
C LEU A 411 -32.12 -21.92 -5.80
N ARG A 412 -30.79 -21.92 -5.74
CA ARG A 412 -29.92 -22.89 -6.42
C ARG A 412 -30.12 -24.30 -5.86
N THR A 413 -30.26 -24.46 -4.55
CA THR A 413 -30.59 -25.74 -3.91
C THR A 413 -31.92 -26.30 -4.41
N GLU A 414 -32.97 -25.48 -4.51
CA GLU A 414 -34.27 -25.94 -5.05
C GLU A 414 -34.15 -26.42 -6.51
N MET A 415 -33.17 -25.92 -7.25
CA MET A 415 -32.91 -26.29 -8.65
C MET A 415 -31.76 -27.28 -8.84
N ASN A 416 -31.22 -27.88 -7.77
CA ASN A 416 -30.04 -28.76 -7.85
C ASN A 416 -28.88 -28.14 -8.64
N LEU A 417 -28.63 -26.84 -8.46
CA LEU A 417 -27.50 -26.12 -9.05
C LEU A 417 -26.34 -26.04 -8.05
N PRO A 418 -25.06 -26.04 -8.50
CA PRO A 418 -23.91 -25.94 -7.62
C PRO A 418 -23.96 -24.67 -6.75
N LEU A 419 -23.69 -24.77 -5.46
CA LEU A 419 -23.70 -23.59 -4.58
C LEU A 419 -22.56 -22.62 -4.93
N LEU A 420 -22.81 -21.33 -4.75
CA LEU A 420 -21.77 -20.33 -4.84
C LEU A 420 -20.99 -20.29 -3.53
N PRO A 421 -19.65 -20.18 -3.59
CA PRO A 421 -18.84 -20.03 -2.39
C PRO A 421 -19.22 -18.75 -1.65
N THR A 422 -19.15 -18.79 -0.33
CA THR A 422 -19.31 -17.58 0.48
C THR A 422 -17.98 -16.82 0.41
N GLU A 423 -17.93 -15.76 -0.38
CA GLU A 423 -16.73 -14.93 -0.49
C GLU A 423 -16.73 -13.79 0.53
N GLU A 424 -15.62 -13.69 1.25
CA GLU A 424 -15.28 -12.51 2.07
C GLU A 424 -15.11 -11.26 1.18
N ALA A 425 -15.28 -10.09 1.78
CA ALA A 425 -15.02 -8.82 1.11
C ALA A 425 -13.55 -8.74 0.68
N LYS A 426 -13.32 -8.39 -0.59
CA LYS A 426 -11.96 -8.29 -1.14
C LYS A 426 -11.29 -6.98 -0.73
N ASP A 427 -9.98 -7.04 -0.52
CA ASP A 427 -9.16 -5.88 -0.17
C ASP A 427 -8.71 -5.10 -1.40
N PHE A 428 -8.96 -3.80 -1.37
CA PHE A 428 -8.43 -2.83 -2.33
C PHE A 428 -7.30 -2.06 -1.68
N ALA A 429 -6.11 -2.11 -2.27
CA ALA A 429 -4.92 -1.46 -1.73
C ALA A 429 -4.16 -0.71 -2.82
N ASN A 430 -3.65 0.46 -2.47
CA ASN A 430 -2.71 1.22 -3.29
C ASN A 430 -1.28 0.90 -2.90
N PHE A 431 -0.34 1.38 -3.71
CA PHE A 431 1.06 1.41 -3.32
C PHE A 431 1.22 2.15 -1.97
N PRO A 432 1.90 1.58 -0.96
CA PRO A 432 2.00 2.18 0.38
C PRO A 432 2.59 3.59 0.39
N GLY A 433 3.41 3.90 -0.62
CA GLY A 433 4.13 5.16 -0.71
C GLY A 433 5.53 5.09 -0.10
N TYR A 434 6.38 5.99 -0.56
CA TYR A 434 7.79 6.08 -0.19
C TYR A 434 8.09 7.31 0.70
N GLN A 435 7.04 8.02 1.12
CA GLN A 435 7.12 9.18 2.01
C GLN A 435 7.49 8.79 3.46
N ARG A 436 8.05 9.76 4.19
CA ARG A 436 8.30 9.63 5.63
C ARG A 436 6.99 9.34 6.38
N GLY A 437 7.09 8.58 7.48
CA GLY A 437 5.94 8.22 8.31
C GLY A 437 5.26 6.91 7.91
N VAL A 438 5.45 6.43 6.66
CA VAL A 438 4.84 5.19 6.18
C VAL A 438 5.58 3.95 6.67
N TRP A 439 6.90 3.97 6.60
CA TRP A 439 7.74 2.81 6.91
C TRP A 439 8.20 2.87 8.35
N LYS A 440 7.99 1.78 9.09
CA LYS A 440 8.23 1.67 10.53
C LYS A 440 9.15 0.49 10.86
N LEU A 441 9.75 0.55 12.04
CA LEU A 441 10.48 -0.54 12.68
C LEU A 441 9.67 -1.06 13.85
N CYS A 442 9.54 -2.38 13.95
CA CYS A 442 9.05 -3.00 15.18
C CYS A 442 10.18 -3.17 16.20
N GLU A 443 9.85 -3.66 17.39
CA GLU A 443 10.82 -3.91 18.47
C GLU A 443 11.93 -4.88 18.08
N GLN A 444 11.64 -5.84 17.18
CA GLN A 444 12.62 -6.78 16.63
C GLN A 444 13.37 -6.23 15.41
N SER A 445 13.26 -4.93 15.12
CA SER A 445 13.90 -4.25 13.98
C SER A 445 13.44 -4.73 12.59
N HIS A 446 12.28 -5.37 12.48
CA HIS A 446 11.66 -5.65 11.18
C HIS A 446 11.07 -4.38 10.57
N VAL A 447 11.32 -4.18 9.27
CA VAL A 447 10.72 -3.10 8.49
C VAL A 447 9.31 -3.51 8.04
N TYR A 448 8.32 -2.68 8.35
CA TYR A 448 6.94 -2.82 7.88
C TYR A 448 6.38 -1.45 7.47
N PHE A 449 5.19 -1.41 6.88
CA PHE A 449 4.54 -0.16 6.50
C PHE A 449 3.17 -0.01 7.16
N THR A 450 2.75 1.24 7.35
CA THR A 450 1.38 1.60 7.70
C THR A 450 0.68 2.20 6.49
N GLY A 451 -0.59 1.88 6.28
CA GLY A 451 -1.35 2.36 5.14
C GLY A 451 -2.85 2.23 5.33
N TRP A 452 -3.58 2.46 4.24
CA TRP A 452 -5.02 2.30 4.17
C TRP A 452 -5.36 1.32 3.06
N ILE A 453 -6.30 0.43 3.35
CA ILE A 453 -6.98 -0.40 2.36
C ILE A 453 -8.47 -0.07 2.41
N ALA A 454 -9.20 -0.39 1.34
CA ALA A 454 -10.65 -0.39 1.38
C ALA A 454 -11.19 -1.81 1.32
N ARG A 455 -12.14 -2.12 2.21
CA ARG A 455 -12.84 -3.42 2.26
C ARG A 455 -14.30 -3.14 2.58
N GLY A 456 -15.20 -3.67 1.77
CA GLY A 456 -16.63 -3.51 2.01
C GLY A 456 -17.12 -2.05 2.01
N GLY A 457 -16.47 -1.18 1.23
CA GLY A 457 -16.78 0.24 1.17
C GLY A 457 -16.24 1.08 2.34
N GLU A 458 -15.47 0.47 3.25
CA GLU A 458 -14.88 1.13 4.41
C GLU A 458 -13.35 1.22 4.32
N ASP A 459 -12.80 2.32 4.83
CA ASP A 459 -11.35 2.53 4.92
C ASP A 459 -10.80 1.84 6.19
N ILE A 460 -9.89 0.89 6.01
CA ILE A 460 -9.26 0.14 7.08
C ILE A 460 -7.78 0.51 7.16
N GLN A 461 -7.35 0.88 8.36
CA GLN A 461 -5.94 1.18 8.63
C GLN A 461 -5.16 -0.12 8.83
N VAL A 462 -4.09 -0.32 8.04
CA VAL A 462 -3.20 -1.48 8.15
C VAL A 462 -1.85 -1.09 8.74
N GLY A 463 -1.22 -2.04 9.45
CA GLY A 463 0.08 -1.86 10.10
C GLY A 463 0.05 -1.05 11.40
N SER A 464 -1.10 -0.51 11.82
CA SER A 464 -1.23 0.23 13.08
C SER A 464 -1.00 -0.65 14.32
N GLN A 465 -1.33 -1.94 14.23
CA GLN A 465 -1.13 -2.92 15.31
C GLN A 465 0.30 -3.50 15.36
N GLY A 466 1.20 -3.07 14.46
CA GLY A 466 2.60 -3.51 14.43
C GLY A 466 2.95 -4.40 13.24
N CYS A 467 4.09 -5.07 13.33
CA CYS A 467 4.64 -5.89 12.25
C CYS A 467 3.96 -7.26 12.20
N SER A 468 3.33 -7.60 11.06
CA SER A 468 2.66 -8.89 10.86
C SER A 468 3.56 -10.11 11.08
N ARG A 469 4.87 -9.99 10.79
CA ARG A 469 5.85 -11.07 11.05
C ARG A 469 5.99 -11.38 12.53
N CYS A 470 5.98 -10.36 13.38
CA CYS A 470 6.07 -10.53 14.83
C CYS A 470 4.75 -11.08 15.40
N THR A 471 3.62 -10.57 14.92
CA THR A 471 2.29 -11.05 15.32
C THR A 471 2.08 -12.54 14.98
N ALA A 472 2.56 -13.00 13.82
CA ALA A 472 2.48 -14.40 13.42
C ALA A 472 3.39 -15.34 14.26
N GLN A 473 4.55 -14.84 14.71
CA GLN A 473 5.43 -15.61 15.59
C GLN A 473 4.86 -15.74 17.02
N GLU A 474 4.17 -14.72 17.52
CA GLU A 474 3.47 -14.78 18.80
C GLU A 474 2.28 -15.76 18.79
N SER A 475 1.55 -15.86 17.66
CA SER A 475 0.47 -16.86 17.53
C SER A 475 0.98 -18.29 17.40
N ASN A 476 2.12 -18.50 16.75
CA ASN A 476 2.73 -19.83 16.58
C ASN A 476 3.52 -20.31 17.81
N GLY A 477 3.74 -19.45 18.81
CA GLY A 477 4.41 -19.82 20.06
C GLY A 477 3.58 -20.62 21.05
N THR A 478 2.33 -21.01 20.71
CA THR A 478 1.39 -21.66 21.65
C THR A 478 1.02 -23.12 21.32
N SER A 479 1.75 -23.80 20.43
CA SER A 479 1.57 -25.24 20.22
C SER A 479 2.91 -25.94 19.99
N VAL A 480 3.45 -26.52 21.06
CA VAL A 480 4.43 -27.60 20.97
C VAL A 480 3.63 -28.90 20.86
N GLY A 481 3.87 -29.64 19.79
CA GLY A 481 3.40 -31.00 19.56
C GLY A 481 3.96 -31.49 18.22
N GLU A 482 4.88 -32.44 18.31
CA GLU A 482 5.55 -33.14 17.21
C GLU A 482 4.52 -33.96 16.40
N ASP A 483 4.65 -33.96 15.06
CA ASP A 483 4.83 -35.17 14.23
C ASP A 483 4.44 -34.95 12.75
N ASP A 484 5.39 -35.39 11.90
CA ASP A 484 5.33 -36.05 10.59
C ASP A 484 4.67 -35.45 9.32
N ASP A 485 5.44 -35.66 8.24
CA ASP A 485 5.21 -35.35 6.83
C ASP A 485 3.90 -35.94 6.26
N GLU A 486 3.20 -35.16 5.43
CA GLU A 486 2.55 -35.67 4.21
C GLU A 486 2.26 -34.51 3.22
N ASP A 487 2.75 -34.70 1.98
CA ASP A 487 2.53 -33.83 0.82
C ASP A 487 1.06 -33.79 0.40
N VAL A 488 0.45 -32.60 0.34
CA VAL A 488 -0.76 -32.31 -0.44
C VAL A 488 -0.67 -30.91 -1.05
N ASP A 489 -0.71 -30.86 -2.38
CA ASP A 489 -0.88 -29.64 -3.19
C ASP A 489 -2.21 -28.94 -2.85
N ASP A 490 -2.16 -27.77 -2.21
CA ASP A 490 -3.29 -26.83 -2.13
C ASP A 490 -2.79 -25.37 -2.19
N TYR A 491 -2.80 -24.81 -3.41
CA TYR A 491 -2.34 -23.46 -3.70
C TYR A 491 -3.50 -22.45 -3.67
N GLU A 492 -4.00 -22.07 -2.49
CA GLU A 492 -4.83 -20.85 -2.35
C GLU A 492 -4.64 -20.00 -1.07
N ASP A 493 -3.78 -20.34 -0.11
CA ASP A 493 -3.80 -19.69 1.21
C ASP A 493 -2.57 -18.82 1.60
N GLU A 494 -1.82 -18.25 0.65
CA GLU A 494 -0.69 -17.33 0.97
C GLU A 494 -1.10 -15.85 1.18
N TRP A 495 -2.34 -15.45 0.87
CA TRP A 495 -2.76 -14.04 0.98
C TRP A 495 -3.08 -13.58 2.42
N ARG A 496 -3.33 -14.51 3.34
CA ARG A 496 -3.74 -14.19 4.72
C ARG A 496 -2.61 -13.63 5.59
N LEU A 497 -1.35 -13.91 5.28
CA LEU A 497 -0.21 -13.56 6.13
C LEU A 497 0.13 -12.05 6.18
N PHE A 498 -0.35 -11.25 5.23
CA PHE A 498 -0.14 -9.80 5.23
C PHE A 498 -1.33 -8.97 5.74
N PHE A 499 -2.56 -9.52 5.73
CA PHE A 499 -3.79 -8.78 6.06
C PHE A 499 -4.65 -9.41 7.17
N ALA A 500 -4.21 -10.50 7.81
CA ALA A 500 -4.91 -11.08 8.95
C ALA A 500 -4.66 -10.29 10.25
N THR A 501 -5.46 -9.24 10.50
CA THR A 501 -5.82 -8.85 11.88
C THR A 501 -7.27 -8.35 11.88
N GLY A 502 -8.12 -9.03 12.64
CA GLY A 502 -9.55 -8.74 12.73
C GLY A 502 -10.38 -9.93 13.18
N ARG A 503 -10.08 -10.51 14.36
CA ARG A 503 -11.09 -11.29 15.09
C ARG A 503 -11.38 -10.58 16.40
N GLU A 504 -12.54 -9.94 16.45
CA GLU A 504 -13.17 -9.55 17.70
C GLU A 504 -13.50 -10.81 18.50
N LYS A 505 -12.92 -10.93 19.70
CA LYS A 505 -13.56 -11.67 20.80
C LYS A 505 -13.76 -10.71 21.95
N CYS A 506 -14.97 -10.15 21.97
CA CYS A 506 -15.53 -9.49 23.13
C CYS A 506 -15.74 -10.54 24.23
N SER A 507 -14.98 -10.48 25.32
CA SER A 507 -15.40 -11.09 26.58
C SER A 507 -15.06 -10.15 27.74
N SER A 508 -16.11 -9.53 28.26
CA SER A 508 -16.12 -8.74 29.47
C SER A 508 -15.71 -9.58 30.68
N ARG A 509 -14.71 -9.12 31.44
CA ARG A 509 -14.57 -9.45 32.86
C ARG A 509 -14.31 -8.17 33.64
N GLN A 510 -15.36 -7.71 34.31
CA GLN A 510 -15.30 -6.75 35.41
C GLN A 510 -14.51 -7.36 36.56
N SER A 511 -13.37 -6.76 36.94
CA SER A 511 -12.78 -6.97 38.25
C SER A 511 -13.45 -6.04 39.27
N ARG A 512 -14.28 -6.65 40.12
CA ARG A 512 -14.56 -6.12 41.46
C ARG A 512 -13.38 -6.51 42.33
N ASP A 513 -12.62 -5.55 42.84
CA ASP A 513 -11.78 -5.77 44.02
C ASP A 513 -12.38 -5.07 45.24
N ARG A 514 -12.76 -5.93 46.20
CA ARG A 514 -13.06 -5.59 47.58
C ARG A 514 -11.76 -5.77 48.37
N ARG A 515 -11.45 -4.76 49.20
CA ARG A 515 -10.85 -4.84 50.54
C ARG A 515 -9.84 -5.97 50.79
N LEU A 516 -8.60 -5.59 51.10
CA LEU A 516 -8.12 -5.35 52.47
C LEU A 516 -6.86 -4.49 52.44
#